data_AF-A0AAW1JDM1-F1
#
_entry.id   AF-A0AAW1JDM1-F1
#
_cell.length_a   1.000
_cell.length_b   1.000
_cell.length_c   1.000
_cell.angle_alpha   90.00
_cell.angle_beta   90.00
_cell.angle_gamma   90.00
#
_symmetry.space_group_name_H-M   'P 1'
#
loop_
_entity.id
_entity.type
_entity.pdbx_description
1 polymer ?
#
loop_
_entity_poly.entity_id
_entity_poly.type
_entity_poly.pdbx_seq_one_letter_code
_entity_poly.pdbx_strand_id
1 'polypeptide(L)'
;MNDLVLPAVGTISSNKDLQAKKIRDRPAKSFEESSLRTKPRVTKALVSESSPELLCSAARASLTKSGKRTAAKLVSLVLTTSPRRYKRMKNIQDTPSYSALKSYSPEEALALIIDSRMGKEDVRCWKCWMCH
;
A
#
# COMPACT_ATOMS: atom_id res chain seq x y z
N MET A 1 -48.18 7.74 9.69
CA MET A 1 -46.85 7.77 10.35
C MET A 1 -46.05 6.67 9.68
N ASN A 2 -45.01 7.06 8.96
CA ASN A 2 -44.39 6.23 7.93
C ASN A 2 -43.38 5.26 8.55
N ASP A 3 -43.59 3.97 8.30
CA ASP A 3 -42.66 2.90 8.66
C ASP A 3 -41.46 2.93 7.72
N LEU A 4 -40.30 3.34 8.25
CA LEU A 4 -39.01 3.27 7.58
C LEU A 4 -38.51 1.82 7.60
N VAL A 5 -38.82 1.08 6.54
CA VAL A 5 -38.24 -0.23 6.25
C VAL A 5 -36.79 -0.03 5.81
N LEU A 6 -35.85 -0.37 6.69
CA LEU A 6 -34.42 -0.52 6.36
C LEU A 6 -34.23 -1.79 5.52
N PRO A 7 -33.61 -1.74 4.32
CA PRO A 7 -33.24 -2.96 3.61
C PRO A 7 -32.06 -3.64 4.32
N ALA A 8 -32.22 -4.94 4.55
CA ALA A 8 -31.26 -5.82 5.17
C ALA A 8 -29.87 -5.73 4.50
N VAL A 9 -28.87 -5.44 5.31
CA VAL A 9 -27.45 -5.52 4.93
C VAL A 9 -27.16 -6.98 4.61
N GLY A 10 -26.98 -7.28 3.32
CA GLY A 10 -26.53 -8.59 2.84
C GLY A 10 -25.27 -9.01 3.57
N THR A 11 -25.37 -10.12 4.29
CA THR A 11 -24.25 -10.79 4.93
C THR A 11 -23.20 -11.09 3.87
N ILE A 12 -21.97 -10.64 4.12
CA ILE A 12 -20.80 -11.04 3.33
C ILE A 12 -20.67 -12.55 3.47
N SER A 13 -21.05 -13.28 2.41
CA SER A 13 -20.92 -14.73 2.38
C SER A 13 -19.46 -15.10 2.67
N SER A 14 -19.30 -15.97 3.66
CA SER A 14 -18.00 -16.48 4.06
C SER A 14 -17.32 -17.15 2.86
N ASN A 15 -16.00 -16.99 2.75
CA ASN A 15 -15.12 -17.60 1.73
C ASN A 15 -15.07 -19.16 1.79
N LYS A 16 -16.23 -19.84 1.85
CA LYS A 16 -16.33 -21.30 1.84
C LYS A 16 -17.05 -21.84 0.60
N ASP A 17 -17.72 -21.00 -0.18
CA ASP A 17 -18.62 -21.47 -1.26
C ASP A 17 -17.94 -21.74 -2.62
N LEU A 18 -16.61 -21.58 -2.73
CA LEU A 18 -15.87 -22.03 -3.92
C LEU A 18 -15.39 -23.49 -3.84
N GLN A 19 -15.75 -24.22 -2.78
CA GLN A 19 -15.46 -25.64 -2.67
C GLN A 19 -16.75 -26.48 -2.67
N ALA A 20 -17.29 -26.80 -3.85
CA ALA A 20 -18.03 -28.04 -4.09
C ALA A 20 -18.54 -28.14 -5.54
N LYS A 21 -17.67 -28.52 -6.48
CA LYS A 21 -18.11 -29.29 -7.64
C LYS A 21 -17.07 -30.39 -7.89
N LYS A 22 -17.37 -31.62 -7.47
CA LYS A 22 -16.65 -32.83 -7.91
C LYS A 22 -16.94 -33.04 -9.40
N ILE A 23 -16.34 -32.21 -10.24
CA ILE A 23 -16.20 -32.50 -11.67
C ILE A 23 -14.93 -33.35 -11.78
N ARG A 24 -14.96 -34.38 -12.64
CA ARG A 24 -13.89 -35.37 -12.83
C ARG A 24 -12.64 -34.79 -13.52
N ASP A 25 -12.28 -33.57 -13.18
CA ASP A 25 -11.23 -32.79 -13.82
C ASP A 25 -10.03 -32.61 -12.89
N ARG A 26 -8.90 -32.26 -13.51
CA ARG A 26 -7.63 -31.95 -12.84
C ARG A 26 -7.86 -31.06 -11.61
N PRO A 27 -7.29 -31.38 -10.44
CA PRO A 27 -7.40 -30.55 -9.25
C PRO A 27 -7.03 -29.10 -9.58
N ALA A 28 -7.97 -28.19 -9.36
CA ALA A 28 -7.72 -26.76 -9.54
C ALA A 28 -6.72 -26.29 -8.49
N LYS A 29 -5.66 -25.62 -8.93
CA LYS A 29 -4.69 -25.00 -8.02
C LYS A 29 -5.35 -23.86 -7.23
N SER A 30 -4.87 -23.61 -6.03
CA SER A 30 -5.28 -22.44 -5.25
C SER A 30 -4.92 -21.15 -6.01
N PHE A 31 -5.61 -20.03 -5.70
CA PHE A 31 -5.32 -18.75 -6.34
C PHE A 31 -3.85 -18.34 -6.16
N GLU A 32 -3.29 -18.59 -4.98
CA GLU A 32 -1.89 -18.26 -4.68
C GLU A 32 -0.89 -19.09 -5.49
N GLU A 33 -1.15 -20.38 -5.66
CA GLU A 33 -0.30 -21.32 -6.43
C GLU A 33 -0.48 -21.22 -7.95
N SER A 34 -1.51 -20.50 -8.41
CA SER A 34 -1.76 -20.31 -9.83
C SER A 34 -0.73 -19.35 -10.45
N SER A 35 -0.40 -19.55 -11.73
CA SER A 35 0.55 -18.69 -12.43
C SER A 35 -0.04 -17.30 -12.71
N LEU A 36 0.83 -16.30 -12.90
CA LEU A 36 0.42 -14.95 -13.29
C LEU A 36 -0.45 -14.92 -14.56
N ARG A 37 -0.25 -15.88 -15.49
CA ARG A 37 -1.07 -16.02 -16.69
C ARG A 37 -2.48 -16.52 -16.40
N THR A 38 -2.66 -17.36 -15.38
CA THR A 38 -3.95 -17.96 -15.01
C THR A 38 -4.76 -17.10 -14.05
N LYS A 39 -4.14 -16.34 -13.15
CA LYS A 39 -4.83 -15.47 -12.17
C LYS A 39 -5.90 -14.56 -12.82
N PRO A 40 -5.63 -13.87 -13.94
CA PRO A 40 -6.63 -13.01 -14.60
C PRO A 40 -7.85 -13.78 -15.11
N ARG A 41 -7.69 -15.06 -15.51
CA ARG A 41 -8.79 -15.90 -15.98
C ARG A 41 -9.71 -16.29 -14.82
N VAL A 42 -9.12 -16.55 -13.66
CA VAL A 42 -9.85 -16.88 -12.43
C VAL A 42 -10.64 -15.65 -11.92
N THR A 43 -10.04 -14.46 -11.97
CA THR A 43 -10.69 -13.22 -11.49
C THR A 43 -11.59 -12.56 -12.53
N LYS A 44 -11.63 -13.05 -13.77
CA LYS A 44 -12.35 -12.40 -14.89
C LYS A 44 -13.83 -12.18 -14.58
N ALA A 45 -14.50 -13.17 -14.01
CA ALA A 45 -15.92 -13.09 -13.65
C ALA A 45 -16.19 -11.97 -12.63
N LEU A 46 -15.36 -11.92 -11.58
CA LEU A 46 -15.45 -10.88 -10.54
C LEU A 46 -15.27 -9.47 -11.14
N VAL A 47 -14.34 -9.32 -12.07
CA VAL A 47 -14.06 -8.02 -12.71
C VAL A 47 -15.18 -7.61 -13.67
N SER A 48 -15.83 -8.55 -14.37
CA SER A 48 -16.95 -8.22 -15.26
C SER A 48 -18.24 -7.86 -14.54
N GLU A 49 -18.48 -8.43 -13.36
CA GLU A 49 -19.72 -8.24 -12.61
C GLU A 49 -19.70 -7.01 -11.71
N SER A 50 -18.51 -6.52 -11.34
CA SER A 50 -18.36 -5.44 -10.37
C SER A 50 -17.80 -4.16 -10.98
N SER A 51 -18.19 -3.02 -10.39
CA SER A 51 -17.64 -1.73 -10.80
C SER A 51 -16.19 -1.58 -10.32
N PRO A 52 -15.33 -0.89 -11.09
CA PRO A 52 -13.93 -0.69 -10.70
C PRO A 52 -13.80 0.08 -9.38
N GLU A 53 -14.70 1.02 -9.10
CA GLU A 53 -14.74 1.77 -7.84
C GLU A 53 -15.04 0.87 -6.64
N LEU A 54 -15.97 -0.07 -6.80
CA LEU A 54 -16.33 -1.04 -5.76
C LEU A 54 -15.14 -1.97 -5.46
N LEU A 55 -14.46 -2.46 -6.49
CA LEU A 55 -13.24 -3.26 -6.34
C LEU A 55 -12.13 -2.50 -5.60
N CYS A 56 -11.94 -1.22 -5.94
CA CYS A 56 -10.96 -0.36 -5.27
C CYS A 56 -11.32 -0.14 -3.78
N SER A 57 -12.61 0.02 -3.48
CA SER A 57 -13.08 0.16 -2.11
C SER A 57 -12.89 -1.13 -1.31
N ALA A 58 -13.25 -2.27 -1.89
CA ALA A 58 -13.08 -3.60 -1.30
C ALA A 58 -11.60 -3.90 -1.01
N ALA A 59 -10.70 -3.57 -1.94
CA ALA A 59 -9.26 -3.73 -1.75
C ALA A 59 -8.73 -2.89 -0.57
N ARG A 60 -9.14 -1.61 -0.47
CA ARG A 60 -8.77 -0.73 0.66
C ARG A 60 -9.27 -1.28 1.99
N ALA A 61 -10.52 -1.72 2.04
CA ALA A 61 -11.12 -2.29 3.25
C ALA A 61 -10.39 -3.57 3.70
N SER A 62 -10.07 -4.47 2.76
CA SER A 62 -9.33 -5.70 3.02
C SER A 62 -7.90 -5.44 3.54
N LEU A 63 -7.19 -4.48 2.92
CA LEU A 63 -5.85 -4.08 3.37
C LEU A 63 -5.88 -3.43 4.76
N THR A 64 -6.91 -2.64 5.05
CA THR A 64 -7.07 -2.01 6.36
C THR A 64 -7.37 -3.05 7.44
N LYS A 65 -8.26 -4.02 7.15
CA LYS A 65 -8.62 -5.12 8.04
C LYS A 65 -7.43 -6.05 8.33
N SER A 66 -6.56 -6.27 7.34
CA SER A 66 -5.32 -7.04 7.51
C SER A 66 -4.18 -6.26 8.19
N GLY A 67 -4.43 -5.03 8.66
CA GLY A 67 -3.45 -4.18 9.34
C GLY A 67 -2.47 -3.46 8.41
N LYS A 68 -2.55 -3.68 7.10
CA LYS A 68 -1.69 -3.07 6.07
C LYS A 68 -2.17 -1.66 5.70
N ARG A 69 -2.23 -0.77 6.69
CA ARG A 69 -2.75 0.60 6.54
C ARG A 69 -1.95 1.44 5.52
N THR A 70 -0.64 1.22 5.44
CA THR A 70 0.23 1.90 4.44
C THR A 70 -0.15 1.51 3.02
N ALA A 71 -0.36 0.22 2.75
CA ALA A 71 -0.81 -0.27 1.45
C ALA A 71 -2.20 0.28 1.08
N ALA A 72 -3.14 0.34 2.03
CA ALA A 72 -4.46 0.93 1.79
C ALA A 72 -4.37 2.42 1.40
N LYS A 73 -3.51 3.20 2.07
CA LYS A 73 -3.22 4.60 1.74
C LYS A 73 -2.58 4.75 0.36
N LEU A 74 -1.67 3.86 -0.01
CA LEU A 74 -1.08 3.86 -1.34
C LEU A 74 -2.13 3.61 -2.41
N VAL A 75 -2.99 2.61 -2.24
CA VAL A 75 -4.09 2.34 -3.19
C VAL A 75 -4.99 3.58 -3.35
N SER A 76 -5.42 4.22 -2.27
CA SER A 76 -6.23 5.44 -2.38
C SER A 76 -5.49 6.57 -3.08
N LEU A 77 -4.19 6.71 -2.82
CA LEU A 77 -3.39 7.77 -3.41
C LEU A 77 -3.16 7.53 -4.90
N VAL A 78 -2.86 6.31 -5.33
CA VAL A 78 -2.71 5.95 -6.76
C VAL A 78 -3.98 6.26 -7.54
N LEU A 79 -5.15 5.97 -6.96
CA LEU A 79 -6.44 6.19 -7.62
C LEU A 79 -6.86 7.66 -7.68
N THR A 80 -6.50 8.46 -6.67
CA THR A 80 -6.93 9.87 -6.57
C THR A 80 -5.94 10.86 -7.16
N THR A 81 -4.69 10.44 -7.42
CA THR A 81 -3.64 11.37 -7.82
C THR A 81 -3.38 11.41 -9.31
N SER A 82 -2.92 12.57 -9.78
CA SER A 82 -2.47 12.77 -11.16
C SER A 82 -1.34 11.76 -11.51
N PRO A 83 -1.32 11.24 -12.75
CA PRO A 83 -0.27 10.33 -13.23
C PRO A 83 1.16 10.85 -13.01
N ARG A 84 1.35 12.18 -13.01
CA ARG A 84 2.64 12.81 -12.71
C ARG A 84 3.10 12.57 -11.27
N ARG A 85 2.18 12.65 -10.31
CA ARG A 85 2.48 12.40 -8.89
C ARG A 85 2.78 10.93 -8.64
N TYR A 86 2.03 10.03 -9.27
CA TYR A 86 2.31 8.60 -9.22
C TYR A 86 3.71 8.24 -9.73
N LYS A 87 4.11 8.77 -10.90
CA LYS A 87 5.46 8.56 -11.45
C LYS A 87 6.57 9.01 -10.48
N ARG A 88 6.41 10.15 -9.81
CA ARG A 88 7.37 10.61 -8.78
C ARG A 88 7.47 9.63 -7.63
N MET A 89 6.34 9.14 -7.12
CA MET A 89 6.33 8.20 -6.00
C MET A 89 6.96 6.85 -6.34
N LYS A 90 6.71 6.34 -7.55
CA LYS A 90 7.36 5.12 -8.03
C LYS A 90 8.89 5.30 -8.07
N ASN A 91 9.35 6.40 -8.68
CA ASN A 91 10.78 6.67 -8.81
C ASN A 91 11.49 6.83 -7.46
N ILE A 92 10.81 7.37 -6.43
CA ILE A 92 11.36 7.50 -5.08
C ILE A 92 11.55 6.13 -4.39
N GLN A 93 10.70 5.14 -4.69
CA GLN A 93 10.84 3.79 -4.13
C GLN A 93 11.93 2.97 -4.84
N ASP A 94 12.09 3.18 -6.15
CA ASP A 94 13.09 2.48 -6.96
C ASP A 94 14.51 3.07 -6.76
N THR A 95 14.61 4.34 -6.35
CA THR A 95 15.86 4.86 -5.80
C THR A 95 16.00 4.36 -4.37
N PRO A 96 17.06 3.62 -4.00
CA PRO A 96 17.35 3.43 -2.59
C PRO A 96 17.50 4.83 -1.99
N SER A 97 16.54 5.26 -1.17
CA SER A 97 16.63 6.51 -0.39
C SER A 97 17.77 6.47 0.63
N TYR A 98 18.53 5.37 0.63
CA TYR A 98 19.89 5.28 1.12
C TYR A 98 20.90 5.62 0.01
N SER A 99 20.65 6.66 -0.77
CA SER A 99 21.71 7.31 -1.55
C SER A 99 22.64 7.95 -0.52
N ALA A 100 23.56 7.14 0.00
CA ALA A 100 24.64 7.42 0.93
C ALA A 100 24.34 8.61 1.86
N LEU A 101 23.92 8.34 3.10
CA LEU A 101 24.19 9.30 4.18
C LEU A 101 25.66 9.68 4.05
N LYS A 102 25.93 10.86 3.50
CA LYS A 102 27.30 11.30 3.24
C LYS A 102 27.90 11.51 4.62
N SER A 103 28.71 10.56 5.07
CA SER A 103 29.42 10.69 6.32
C SER A 103 30.36 11.87 6.18
N TYR A 104 30.03 12.97 6.84
CA TYR A 104 30.88 14.15 6.87
C TYR A 104 32.12 13.86 7.71
N SER A 105 33.27 14.31 7.24
CA SER A 105 34.45 14.37 8.11
C SER A 105 34.21 15.38 9.24
N PRO A 106 34.91 15.27 10.39
CA PRO A 106 34.74 16.23 11.49
C PRO A 106 35.04 17.68 11.07
N GLU A 107 35.94 17.87 10.10
CA GLU A 107 36.29 19.18 9.55
C GLU A 107 35.18 19.74 8.66
N GLU A 108 34.58 18.90 7.80
CA GLU A 108 33.43 19.28 6.97
C GLU A 108 32.20 19.62 7.82
N ALA A 109 31.95 18.83 8.87
CA ALA A 109 30.88 19.10 9.82
C ALA A 109 31.10 20.44 10.56
N LEU A 110 32.34 20.75 10.93
CA LEU A 110 32.69 22.02 11.57
C LEU A 110 32.47 23.21 10.61
N ALA A 111 32.87 23.08 9.35
CA ALA A 111 32.63 24.10 8.33
C ALA A 111 31.14 24.41 8.18
N LEU A 112 30.30 23.37 8.11
CA LEU A 112 28.84 23.52 8.02
C LEU A 112 28.25 24.23 9.25
N ILE A 113 28.75 23.95 10.45
CA ILE A 113 28.31 24.61 11.70
C ILE A 113 28.64 26.11 11.67
N ILE A 114 29.83 26.47 11.17
CA ILE A 114 30.26 27.87 11.05
C ILE A 114 29.43 28.60 9.98
N ASP A 115 29.25 27.98 8.81
CA ASP A 115 28.49 28.57 7.69
C ASP A 115 27.02 28.79 8.05
N SER A 116 26.44 27.86 8.82
CA SER A 116 25.06 27.95 9.30
C SER A 116 24.86 28.85 10.52
N ARG A 117 25.94 29.45 11.06
CA ARG A 117 25.94 30.29 12.27
C ARG A 117 25.26 29.62 13.47
N MET A 118 25.40 28.31 13.59
CA MET A 118 24.80 27.55 14.68
C MET A 118 25.53 27.79 16.01
N GLY A 119 24.77 27.97 17.09
CA GLY A 119 25.31 28.10 18.44
C GLY A 119 25.72 26.75 19.03
N LYS A 120 26.51 26.77 20.10
CA LYS A 120 26.95 25.56 20.82
C LYS A 120 25.77 24.72 21.36
N GLU A 121 24.67 25.37 21.69
CA GLU A 121 23.41 24.76 22.15
C GLU A 121 22.77 23.94 21.01
N ASP A 122 22.73 24.48 19.79
CA ASP A 122 22.12 23.86 18.62
C ASP A 122 22.90 22.62 18.17
N VAL A 123 24.22 22.69 18.22
CA VAL A 123 25.13 21.57 17.90
C VAL A 123 24.97 20.41 18.89
N ARG A 124 24.71 20.71 20.17
CA ARG A 124 24.46 19.69 21.20
C ARG A 124 23.16 18.94 20.93
N CYS A 125 22.12 19.64 20.49
CA CYS A 125 20.84 19.05 20.10
C CYS A 125 20.99 18.15 18.86
N TRP A 126 21.80 18.56 17.88
CA TRP A 126 22.09 17.78 16.69
C TRP A 126 22.81 16.46 17.00
N LYS A 127 23.72 16.45 17.98
CA LYS A 127 24.43 15.22 18.38
C LYS A 127 23.50 14.17 18.98
N CYS A 128 22.36 14.57 19.57
CA CYS A 128 21.30 13.65 19.98
C CYS A 128 20.48 13.11 18.81
N TRP A 129 20.30 13.91 17.74
CA TRP A 129 19.54 13.51 16.55
C TRP A 129 20.31 12.57 15.62
N MET A 130 21.64 12.65 15.59
CA MET A 130 22.51 11.79 14.75
C MET A 130 22.82 10.40 15.34
N CYS A 131 22.43 10.12 16.60
CA CYS A 131 22.70 8.85 17.28
C CYS A 131 21.53 7.84 17.24
N HIS A 132 20.51 8.07 16.43
CA HIS A 132 19.39 7.16 16.19
C HIS A 132 19.25 6.83 14.70
#